data_AF-N6UUM6-F1
#
_entry.id   AF-N6UUM6-F1
#
_cell.length_a   1.000
_cell.length_b   1.000
_cell.length_c   1.000
_cell.angle_alpha   90.00
_cell.angle_beta   90.00
_cell.angle_gamma   90.00
#
_symmetry.space_group_name_H-M   'P 1'
#
loop_
_entity.id
_entity.type
_entity.pdbx_description
1 polymer ?
#
loop_
_entity_poly.entity_id
_entity_poly.type
_entity_poly.pdbx_seq_one_letter_code
_entity_poly.pdbx_strand_id
1 'polypeptide(L)'
;MPLKVKNLVELRNMYAELSRGDLILNSNNFVNPSQNYATLEAERIALGEKILAKNYAPLAQEFLKKGCPKCLRSKMWTLILGADVKPVQIAHFDSLKQNVLQYDLMIDKLIIKDINLTASNDDQYFVFEDVLYQVMMCFSRDSDILKQLPNQPAFLQVGLKGRPNTAENTLVFPPSGVIPFHGFTMY
;
A
#
# COMPACT_ATOMS: atom_id res chain seq x y z
N MET A 1 -10.70 14.30 -8.66
CA MET A 1 -10.24 14.25 -10.07
C MET A 1 -9.64 12.88 -10.35
N PRO A 2 -9.99 12.20 -11.45
CA PRO A 2 -9.33 10.95 -11.82
C PRO A 2 -7.85 11.23 -12.09
N LEU A 3 -6.96 10.40 -11.55
CA LEU A 3 -5.53 10.44 -11.84
C LEU A 3 -5.36 10.35 -13.36
N LYS A 4 -4.50 11.19 -13.95
CA LYS A 4 -4.19 11.11 -15.38
C LYS A 4 -3.38 9.83 -15.63
N VAL A 5 -4.08 8.74 -15.99
CA VAL A 5 -3.45 7.45 -16.31
C VAL A 5 -3.11 7.43 -17.79
N LYS A 6 -1.91 6.92 -18.11
CA LYS A 6 -1.47 6.71 -19.49
C LYS A 6 -2.35 5.69 -20.18
N ASN A 7 -2.72 5.94 -21.43
CA ASN A 7 -3.40 4.94 -22.24
C ASN A 7 -2.43 3.81 -22.65
N LEU A 8 -2.96 2.72 -23.23
CA LEU A 8 -2.15 1.56 -23.59
C LEU A 8 -1.04 1.89 -24.60
N VAL A 9 -1.29 2.81 -25.54
CA VAL A 9 -0.30 3.23 -26.54
C VAL A 9 0.85 3.99 -25.88
N GLU A 10 0.51 4.93 -25.00
CA GLU A 10 1.48 5.68 -24.21
C GLU A 10 2.32 4.75 -23.31
N LEU A 11 1.71 3.73 -22.71
CA LEU A 11 2.42 2.71 -21.92
C LEU A 11 3.36 1.86 -22.77
N ARG A 12 2.92 1.41 -23.96
CA ARG A 12 3.78 0.65 -24.90
C ARG A 12 4.99 1.47 -25.34
N ASN A 13 4.80 2.76 -25.62
CA ASN A 13 5.89 3.65 -25.98
C ASN A 13 6.84 3.89 -24.79
N MET A 14 6.30 4.07 -23.59
CA MET A 14 7.08 4.27 -22.37
C MET A 14 7.91 3.05 -21.98
N TYR A 15 7.39 1.84 -22.25
CA TYR A 15 8.02 0.56 -21.89
C TYR A 15 8.44 -0.27 -23.11
N ALA A 16 8.83 0.39 -24.20
CA ALA A 16 9.24 -0.27 -25.45
C ALA A 16 10.42 -1.24 -25.23
N GLU A 17 11.22 -1.00 -24.19
CA GLU A 17 12.33 -1.87 -23.79
C GLU A 17 11.90 -3.27 -23.32
N LEU A 18 10.63 -3.43 -22.91
CA LEU A 18 10.06 -4.73 -22.54
C LEU A 18 9.76 -5.61 -23.75
N SER A 19 9.63 -5.02 -24.94
CA SER A 19 9.35 -5.76 -26.19
C SER A 19 10.59 -6.44 -26.80
N ARG A 20 11.76 -6.36 -26.14
CA ARG A 20 13.03 -6.91 -26.64
C ARG A 20 13.16 -8.44 -26.55
N GLY A 21 12.16 -9.13 -26.00
CA GLY A 21 12.18 -10.59 -25.83
C GLY A 21 13.03 -11.07 -24.66
N ASP A 22 13.42 -10.17 -23.76
CA ASP A 22 14.13 -10.52 -22.53
C ASP A 22 13.28 -11.44 -21.64
N LEU A 23 13.93 -12.37 -20.94
CA LEU A 23 13.26 -13.19 -19.94
C LEU A 23 12.77 -12.32 -18.77
N ILE A 24 11.49 -12.49 -18.42
CA ILE A 24 10.81 -11.81 -17.33
C ILE A 24 10.40 -12.87 -16.30
N LEU A 25 10.69 -12.61 -15.03
CA LEU A 25 10.34 -13.51 -13.94
C LEU A 25 8.82 -13.61 -13.80
N ASN A 26 8.28 -14.84 -13.77
CA ASN A 26 6.83 -15.15 -13.76
C ASN A 26 6.07 -14.71 -15.04
N SER A 27 6.75 -14.43 -16.16
CA SER A 27 6.04 -14.37 -17.44
C SER A 27 5.63 -15.79 -17.84
N ASN A 28 4.37 -15.99 -18.23
CA ASN A 28 3.82 -17.25 -18.72
C ASN A 28 4.42 -17.64 -20.08
N ASN A 29 5.74 -17.66 -20.20
CA ASN A 29 6.42 -18.07 -21.40
C ASN A 29 6.34 -19.60 -21.46
N PHE A 30 5.65 -20.12 -22.47
CA PHE A 30 5.49 -21.55 -22.83
C PHE A 30 6.81 -22.24 -23.21
N VAL A 31 7.97 -21.74 -22.75
CA VAL A 31 9.30 -22.23 -23.09
C VAL A 31 9.84 -23.02 -21.90
N ASN A 32 9.79 -24.34 -21.99
CA ASN A 32 10.38 -25.35 -21.09
C ASN A 32 10.65 -24.88 -19.64
N PRO A 33 9.66 -25.03 -18.74
CA PRO A 33 9.67 -24.45 -17.39
C PRO A 33 10.76 -24.95 -16.44
N SER A 34 11.43 -26.06 -16.73
CA SER A 34 12.14 -26.83 -15.69
C SER A 34 13.64 -26.51 -15.53
N GLN A 35 14.33 -25.98 -16.55
CA GLN A 35 15.79 -25.76 -16.47
C GLN A 35 16.22 -24.31 -16.35
N ASN A 36 15.51 -23.36 -16.98
CA ASN A 36 15.94 -21.96 -17.01
C ASN A 36 15.31 -21.10 -15.90
N TYR A 37 14.19 -21.52 -15.31
CA TYR A 37 13.48 -20.72 -14.31
C TYR A 37 14.25 -20.62 -12.99
N ALA A 38 14.75 -21.75 -12.47
CA ALA A 38 15.51 -21.77 -11.23
C ALA A 38 16.80 -20.95 -11.34
N THR A 39 17.50 -21.06 -12.49
CA THR A 39 18.70 -20.28 -12.80
C THR A 39 18.39 -18.78 -12.88
N LEU A 40 17.33 -18.40 -13.61
CA LEU A 40 16.92 -17.00 -13.71
C LEU A 40 16.53 -16.41 -12.36
N GLU A 41 15.77 -17.14 -11.54
CA GLU A 41 15.38 -16.68 -10.20
C GLU A 41 16.61 -16.47 -9.31
N ALA A 42 17.57 -17.40 -9.30
CA ALA A 42 18.82 -17.28 -8.56
C ALA A 42 19.66 -16.07 -9.01
N GLU A 43 19.81 -15.86 -10.32
CA GLU A 43 20.48 -14.68 -10.88
C GLU A 43 19.79 -13.38 -10.48
N ARG A 44 18.46 -13.35 -10.52
CA ARG A 44 17.67 -12.18 -10.09
C ARG A 44 17.80 -11.92 -8.60
N ILE A 45 17.89 -12.95 -7.76
CA ILE A 45 18.15 -12.80 -6.32
C ILE A 45 19.51 -12.14 -6.12
N ALA A 46 20.58 -12.71 -6.69
CA ALA A 46 21.93 -12.18 -6.54
C ALA A 46 22.08 -10.73 -7.06
N LEU A 47 21.45 -10.40 -8.19
CA LEU A 47 21.42 -9.03 -8.69
C LEU A 47 20.61 -8.10 -7.78
N GLY A 48 19.45 -8.55 -7.30
CA GLY A 48 18.58 -7.78 -6.43
C GLY A 48 19.25 -7.41 -5.10
N GLU A 49 20.02 -8.33 -4.51
CA GLU A 49 20.81 -8.05 -3.31
C GLU A 49 21.87 -6.96 -3.54
N LYS A 50 22.57 -6.99 -4.67
CA LYS A 50 23.53 -5.93 -5.06
C LYS A 50 22.85 -4.58 -5.25
N ILE A 51 21.61 -4.56 -5.73
CA ILE A 51 20.84 -3.32 -5.91
C ILE A 51 20.38 -2.77 -4.57
N LEU A 52 19.88 -3.62 -3.68
CA LEU A 52 19.49 -3.23 -2.33
C LEU A 52 20.69 -2.64 -1.56
N ALA A 53 21.88 -3.23 -1.71
CA ALA A 53 23.10 -2.71 -1.08
C ALA A 53 23.49 -1.29 -1.54
N LYS A 54 23.05 -0.86 -2.73
CA LYS A 54 23.28 0.51 -3.23
C LYS A 54 22.31 1.54 -2.65
N ASN A 55 21.20 1.10 -2.03
CA ASN A 55 20.18 1.97 -1.43
C ASN A 55 19.72 3.11 -2.36
N TYR A 56 19.49 2.81 -3.64
CA TYR A 56 19.16 3.81 -4.66
C TYR A 56 17.89 3.42 -5.43
N ALA A 57 16.78 4.09 -5.12
CA ALA A 57 15.44 3.76 -5.62
C ALA A 57 15.32 3.69 -7.16
N PRO A 58 15.91 4.60 -7.96
CA PRO A 58 15.84 4.50 -9.42
C PRO A 58 16.42 3.20 -9.98
N LEU A 59 17.46 2.66 -9.35
CA LEU A 59 18.03 1.37 -9.78
C LEU A 59 17.11 0.20 -9.44
N ALA A 60 16.42 0.26 -8.31
CA ALA A 60 15.39 -0.71 -7.95
C ALA A 60 14.21 -0.67 -8.91
N GLN A 61 13.76 0.51 -9.33
CA GLN A 61 12.69 0.66 -10.34
C GLN A 61 13.07 -0.01 -11.66
N GLU A 62 14.27 0.23 -12.18
CA GLU A 62 14.76 -0.44 -13.41
C GLU A 62 14.84 -1.96 -13.24
N PHE A 63 15.25 -2.45 -12.07
CA PHE A 63 15.26 -3.88 -11.77
C PHE A 63 13.86 -4.50 -11.78
N LEU A 64 12.86 -3.82 -11.18
CA LEU A 64 11.50 -4.35 -11.06
C LEU A 64 10.78 -4.50 -12.41
N LYS A 65 11.20 -3.79 -13.46
CA LYS A 65 10.65 -3.92 -14.82
C LYS A 65 10.65 -5.36 -15.36
N LYS A 66 11.59 -6.19 -14.89
CA LYS A 66 11.75 -7.60 -15.31
C LYS A 66 11.25 -8.61 -14.25
N GLY A 67 10.49 -8.14 -13.26
CA GLY A 67 9.98 -8.94 -12.15
C GLY A 67 10.96 -9.05 -10.98
N CYS A 68 10.42 -9.44 -9.83
CA CYS A 68 11.12 -9.50 -8.56
C CYS A 68 10.89 -10.85 -7.86
N PRO A 69 11.95 -11.53 -7.39
CA PRO A 69 11.82 -12.72 -6.56
C PRO A 69 10.99 -12.46 -5.30
N LYS A 70 10.21 -13.46 -4.86
CA LYS A 70 9.32 -13.34 -3.69
C LYS A 70 10.05 -12.84 -2.44
N CYS A 71 11.23 -13.39 -2.17
CA CYS A 71 12.04 -13.06 -0.99
C CYS A 71 12.60 -11.63 -0.96
N LEU A 72 12.63 -10.93 -2.10
CA LEU A 72 13.16 -9.57 -2.20
C LEU A 72 12.08 -8.50 -2.31
N ARG A 73 10.81 -8.87 -2.55
CA ARG A 73 9.72 -7.91 -2.79
C ARG A 73 9.61 -6.88 -1.67
N SER A 74 9.49 -7.30 -0.41
CA SER A 74 9.30 -6.38 0.71
C SER A 74 10.40 -5.31 0.75
N LYS A 75 11.67 -5.72 0.70
CA LYS A 75 12.83 -4.82 0.71
C LYS A 75 12.85 -3.85 -0.47
N MET A 76 12.52 -4.34 -1.67
CA MET A 76 12.48 -3.50 -2.88
C MET A 76 11.38 -2.44 -2.81
N TRP A 77 10.19 -2.82 -2.33
CA TRP A 77 9.08 -1.88 -2.16
C TRP A 77 9.37 -0.86 -1.05
N THR A 78 9.96 -1.27 0.07
CA THR A 78 10.43 -0.35 1.11
C THR A 78 11.39 0.70 0.54
N LEU A 79 12.37 0.27 -0.26
CA LEU A 79 13.34 1.18 -0.89
C LEU A 79 12.67 2.16 -1.86
N ILE A 80 11.75 1.69 -2.71
CA ILE A 80 11.12 2.53 -3.74
C ILE A 80 10.14 3.54 -3.13
N LEU A 81 9.42 3.14 -2.09
CA LEU A 81 8.48 4.00 -1.39
C LEU A 81 9.17 4.93 -0.37
N GLY A 82 10.46 4.72 -0.09
CA GLY A 82 11.16 5.43 0.98
C GLY A 82 10.56 5.14 2.37
N ALA A 83 10.01 3.93 2.54
CA ALA A 83 9.21 3.54 3.72
C ALA A 83 10.07 2.97 4.85
N ASP A 84 11.25 3.55 5.09
CA ASP A 84 12.13 3.12 6.17
C ASP A 84 11.48 3.35 7.53
N VAL A 85 11.40 2.29 8.33
CA VAL A 85 10.82 2.33 9.68
C VAL A 85 11.89 2.84 10.65
N LYS A 86 11.74 4.08 11.12
CA LYS A 86 12.59 4.68 12.16
C LYS A 86 11.86 4.66 13.51
N PRO A 87 12.55 4.90 14.64
CA PRO A 87 11.93 4.88 15.96
C PRO A 87 10.73 5.83 16.11
N VAL A 88 10.75 6.96 15.40
CA VAL A 88 9.63 7.93 15.40
C VAL A 88 8.37 7.32 14.79
N GLN A 89 8.48 6.59 13.67
CA GLN A 89 7.33 5.91 13.06
C GLN A 89 6.78 4.81 13.96
N ILE A 90 7.65 4.06 14.66
CA ILE A 90 7.22 3.02 15.61
C ILE A 90 6.42 3.66 16.76
N ALA A 91 6.96 4.70 17.39
CA ALA A 91 6.27 5.41 18.47
C ALA A 91 4.95 6.05 18.01
N HIS A 92 4.91 6.58 16.79
CA HIS A 92 3.69 7.11 16.20
C HIS A 92 2.63 6.01 16.00
N PHE A 93 3.02 4.87 15.40
CA PHE A 93 2.12 3.74 15.21
C PHE A 93 1.64 3.15 16.54
N ASP A 94 2.48 3.11 17.56
CA ASP A 94 2.08 2.71 18.91
C ASP A 94 1.04 3.65 19.51
N SER A 95 1.20 4.97 19.33
CA SER A 95 0.17 5.95 19.73
C SER A 95 -1.15 5.75 18.98
N LEU A 96 -1.11 5.42 17.69
CA LEU A 96 -2.32 5.11 16.91
C LEU A 96 -3.03 3.88 17.46
N LYS A 97 -2.29 2.82 17.79
CA LYS A 97 -2.86 1.62 18.45
C LYS A 97 -3.54 1.97 19.77
N GLN A 98 -2.92 2.82 20.60
CA GLN A 98 -3.57 3.27 21.85
C GLN A 98 -4.87 4.04 21.57
N ASN A 99 -4.90 4.90 20.56
CA ASN A 99 -6.12 5.61 20.16
C ASN A 99 -7.23 4.66 19.69
N VAL A 100 -6.88 3.59 18.95
CA VAL A 100 -7.84 2.54 18.55
C VAL A 100 -8.46 1.88 19.78
N LEU A 101 -7.66 1.57 20.81
CA LEU A 101 -8.15 0.94 22.04
C LEU A 101 -8.96 1.90 22.92
N GLN A 102 -8.63 3.18 22.90
CA GLN A 102 -9.25 4.19 23.75
C GLN A 102 -10.58 4.72 23.19
N TYR A 103 -10.72 4.79 21.85
CA TYR A 103 -11.85 5.44 21.20
C TYR A 103 -12.54 4.51 20.19
N ASP A 104 -13.83 4.23 20.43
CA ASP A 104 -14.73 3.59 19.47
C ASP A 104 -15.21 4.62 18.44
N LEU A 105 -14.75 4.50 17.20
CA LEU A 105 -15.14 5.39 16.11
C LEU A 105 -16.14 4.68 15.20
N MET A 106 -17.14 5.41 14.69
CA MET A 106 -18.12 4.83 13.76
C MET A 106 -17.47 4.20 12.52
N ILE A 107 -16.30 4.70 12.10
CA ILE A 107 -15.54 4.17 10.97
C ILE A 107 -15.07 2.73 11.19
N ASP A 108 -14.91 2.30 12.44
CA ASP A 108 -14.45 0.95 12.80
C ASP A 108 -15.46 -0.08 12.35
N LYS A 109 -16.75 0.21 12.56
CA LYS A 109 -17.84 -0.67 12.15
C LYS A 109 -17.89 -0.83 10.64
N LEU A 110 -17.54 0.23 9.89
CA LEU A 110 -17.46 0.17 8.43
C LEU A 110 -16.27 -0.65 7.97
N ILE A 111 -15.09 -0.43 8.56
CA ILE A 111 -13.87 -1.22 8.28
C ILE A 111 -14.11 -2.69 8.61
N ILE A 112 -14.69 -2.98 9.77
CA ILE A 112 -14.95 -4.36 10.21
C ILE A 112 -15.91 -5.06 9.29
N LYS A 113 -16.99 -4.38 8.89
CA LYS A 113 -17.93 -4.94 7.93
C LYS A 113 -17.25 -5.20 6.59
N ASP A 114 -16.37 -4.32 6.12
CA ASP A 114 -15.70 -4.50 4.84
C ASP A 114 -14.75 -5.71 4.85
N ILE A 115 -13.93 -5.85 5.90
CA ILE A 115 -13.01 -7.00 6.07
C ILE A 115 -13.81 -8.31 6.08
N ASN A 116 -14.87 -8.36 6.89
CA ASN A 116 -15.73 -9.54 6.98
C ASN A 116 -16.40 -9.92 5.66
N LEU A 117 -16.76 -8.93 4.83
CA LEU A 117 -17.39 -9.19 3.53
C LEU A 117 -16.39 -9.57 2.44
N THR A 118 -15.11 -9.22 2.61
CA THR A 118 -14.08 -9.37 1.59
C THR A 118 -13.05 -10.42 2.02
N ALA A 119 -12.07 -10.03 2.83
CA ALA A 119 -10.96 -10.88 3.23
C ALA A 119 -11.40 -12.14 4.00
N SER A 120 -12.35 -12.02 4.94
CA SER A 120 -12.76 -13.18 5.76
C SER A 120 -13.52 -14.25 4.98
N ASN A 121 -14.11 -13.89 3.83
CA ASN A 121 -14.81 -14.82 2.94
C ASN A 121 -13.94 -15.29 1.76
N ASP A 122 -12.65 -14.97 1.75
CA ASP A 122 -11.72 -15.31 0.68
C ASP A 122 -10.67 -16.33 1.15
N ASP A 123 -10.59 -17.46 0.44
CA ASP A 123 -9.71 -18.59 0.77
C ASP A 123 -8.21 -18.22 0.82
N GLN A 124 -7.80 -17.15 0.15
CA GLN A 124 -6.42 -16.68 0.12
C GLN A 124 -6.14 -15.62 1.19
N TYR A 125 -7.15 -14.85 1.59
CA TYR A 125 -6.97 -13.67 2.44
C TYR A 125 -7.45 -13.84 3.88
N PHE A 126 -8.24 -14.86 4.22
CA PHE A 126 -8.78 -15.03 5.57
C PHE A 126 -7.70 -15.06 6.67
N VAL A 127 -6.51 -15.59 6.36
CA VAL A 127 -5.38 -15.66 7.30
C VAL A 127 -4.80 -14.29 7.68
N PHE A 128 -5.13 -13.24 6.92
CA PHE A 128 -4.65 -11.87 7.14
C PHE A 128 -5.67 -10.96 7.81
N GLU A 129 -6.84 -11.47 8.18
CA GLU A 129 -7.93 -10.69 8.78
C GLU A 129 -7.45 -9.84 9.97
N ASP A 130 -6.73 -10.44 10.93
CA ASP A 130 -6.19 -9.72 12.10
C ASP A 130 -5.21 -8.60 11.72
N VAL A 131 -4.41 -8.82 10.67
CA VAL A 131 -3.46 -7.84 10.17
C VAL A 131 -4.20 -6.67 9.52
N LEU A 132 -5.24 -6.96 8.73
CA LEU A 132 -6.08 -5.94 8.12
C LEU A 132 -6.77 -5.09 9.18
N TYR A 133 -7.33 -5.70 10.23
CA TYR A 133 -7.89 -4.94 11.36
C TYR A 133 -6.88 -3.96 11.96
N GLN A 134 -5.68 -4.45 12.29
CA GLN A 134 -4.64 -3.62 12.90
C GLN A 134 -4.21 -2.45 12.01
N VAL A 135 -3.99 -2.71 10.72
CA VAL A 135 -3.53 -1.70 9.77
C VAL A 135 -4.64 -0.69 9.48
N MET A 136 -5.84 -1.15 9.12
CA MET A 136 -6.93 -0.28 8.68
C MET A 136 -7.48 0.59 9.81
N MET A 137 -7.56 0.05 11.03
CA MET A 137 -7.98 0.85 12.17
C MET A 137 -6.95 1.94 12.50
N CYS A 138 -5.65 1.62 12.56
CA CYS A 138 -4.63 2.64 12.81
C CYS A 138 -4.59 3.68 11.68
N PHE A 139 -4.69 3.25 10.43
CA PHE A 139 -4.79 4.12 9.26
C PHE A 139 -5.91 5.14 9.43
N SER A 140 -7.12 4.72 9.86
CA SER A 140 -8.24 5.65 9.96
C SER A 140 -8.05 6.76 11.01
N ARG A 141 -7.20 6.55 12.02
CA ARG A 141 -6.86 7.53 13.07
C ARG A 141 -5.72 8.47 12.71
N ASP A 142 -4.95 8.16 11.68
CA ASP A 142 -3.74 8.91 11.36
C ASP A 142 -4.08 10.22 10.62
N SER A 143 -4.08 11.33 11.35
CA SER A 143 -4.32 12.66 10.80
C SER A 143 -3.22 13.18 9.86
N ASP A 144 -2.03 12.57 9.85
CA ASP A 144 -0.95 12.97 8.95
C ASP A 144 -1.26 12.57 7.50
N ILE A 145 -2.08 11.55 7.29
CA ILE A 145 -2.55 11.12 5.96
C ILE A 145 -3.28 12.26 5.26
N LEU A 146 -4.16 12.97 5.97
CA LEU A 146 -4.90 14.09 5.42
C LEU A 146 -3.99 15.19 4.88
N LYS A 147 -2.83 15.42 5.52
CA LYS A 147 -1.85 16.45 5.11
C LYS A 147 -1.18 16.11 3.77
N GLN A 148 -1.14 14.83 3.39
CA GLN A 148 -0.53 14.35 2.16
C GLN A 148 -1.52 14.26 0.99
N LEU A 149 -2.82 14.41 1.26
CA LEU A 149 -3.85 14.28 0.24
C LEU A 149 -3.97 15.58 -0.56
N PRO A 150 -3.65 15.58 -1.87
CA PRO A 150 -3.53 16.82 -2.65
C PRO A 150 -4.86 17.56 -2.85
N ASN A 151 -5.98 16.86 -2.69
CA ASN A 151 -7.31 17.40 -2.99
C ASN A 151 -8.30 17.30 -1.82
N GLN A 152 -7.87 16.93 -0.61
CA GLN A 152 -8.75 16.79 0.56
C GLN A 152 -9.98 15.91 0.25
N PRO A 153 -9.94 14.58 0.51
CA PRO A 153 -11.01 13.67 0.12
C PRO A 153 -12.35 14.08 0.72
N ALA A 154 -13.44 13.40 0.34
CA ALA A 154 -14.76 13.58 0.93
C ALA A 154 -14.78 13.19 2.42
N PHE A 155 -14.07 13.92 3.28
CA PHE A 155 -14.12 13.80 4.72
C PHE A 155 -15.31 14.59 5.26
N LEU A 156 -15.79 14.18 6.43
CA LEU A 156 -16.84 14.89 7.12
C LEU A 156 -16.21 15.94 8.04
N GLN A 157 -16.78 17.14 8.07
CA GLN A 157 -16.53 18.10 9.14
C GLN A 157 -17.59 17.90 10.23
N VAL A 158 -17.16 17.56 11.43
CA VAL A 158 -18.02 17.22 12.56
C VAL A 158 -17.82 18.26 13.65
N GLY A 159 -18.92 18.91 14.05
CA GLY A 159 -18.90 19.87 15.16
C GLY A 159 -18.79 19.18 16.52
N LEU A 160 -18.02 19.75 17.43
CA LEU A 160 -17.91 19.28 18.80
C LEU A 160 -19.24 19.48 19.54
N LYS A 161 -19.78 18.37 20.09
CA LYS A 161 -21.04 18.38 20.83
C LYS A 161 -20.97 19.38 21.99
N GLY A 162 -21.95 20.28 22.08
CA GLY A 162 -22.05 21.28 23.14
C GLY A 162 -21.22 22.55 22.92
N ARG A 163 -20.58 22.71 21.75
CA ARG A 163 -19.87 23.93 21.36
C ARG A 163 -20.51 24.62 20.15
N PRO A 164 -20.36 25.95 20.01
CA PRO A 164 -20.86 26.66 18.84
C PRO A 164 -20.15 26.19 17.57
N ASN A 165 -20.92 25.97 16.50
CA ASN A 165 -20.41 25.49 15.22
C ASN A 165 -19.58 26.58 14.54
N THR A 166 -18.29 26.59 14.87
CA THR A 166 -17.26 27.54 14.47
C THR A 166 -16.08 26.73 13.95
N ALA A 167 -15.25 27.31 13.06
CA ALA A 167 -14.14 26.59 12.45
C ALA A 167 -13.18 25.95 13.48
N GLU A 168 -13.04 26.56 14.65
CA GLU A 168 -12.22 26.06 15.77
C GLU A 168 -12.84 24.86 16.51
N ASN A 169 -14.15 24.67 16.39
CA ASN A 169 -14.91 23.60 17.04
C ASN A 169 -15.38 22.52 16.05
N THR A 170 -14.86 22.54 14.82
CA THR A 170 -15.10 21.51 13.81
C THR A 170 -13.86 20.64 13.63
N LEU A 171 -14.06 19.32 13.61
CA LEU A 171 -13.00 18.33 13.39
C LEU A 171 -13.23 17.56 12.09
N VAL A 172 -12.16 17.07 11.49
CA VAL A 172 -12.24 16.18 10.32
C VAL A 172 -12.49 14.74 10.79
N PHE A 173 -13.42 14.05 10.14
CA PHE A 173 -13.78 12.67 10.41
C PHE A 173 -13.90 11.83 9.14
N PRO A 174 -13.29 10.63 9.07
CA PRO A 174 -12.32 10.08 10.04
C PRO A 174 -11.07 10.96 10.17
N PRO A 175 -10.25 10.84 11.23
CA PRO A 175 -9.03 11.63 11.39
C PRO A 175 -8.09 11.62 10.17
N SER A 176 -7.97 10.47 9.50
CA SER A 176 -7.23 10.33 8.23
C SER A 176 -7.79 11.11 7.04
N GLY A 177 -9.03 11.56 7.14
CA GLY A 177 -9.77 12.19 6.06
C GLY A 177 -10.21 11.24 4.95
N VAL A 178 -10.05 9.92 5.13
CA VAL A 178 -10.44 8.91 4.13
C VAL A 178 -11.69 8.17 4.60
N ILE A 179 -12.79 8.28 3.85
CA ILE A 179 -13.97 7.45 4.04
C ILE A 179 -13.81 6.17 3.21
N PRO A 180 -13.78 4.98 3.84
CA PRO A 180 -13.65 3.71 3.13
C PRO A 180 -14.91 3.45 2.31
N PHE A 181 -14.70 2.92 1.10
CA PHE A 181 -15.75 2.36 0.25
C PHE A 181 -15.71 0.83 0.32
N HIS A 182 -16.69 0.15 -0.29
CA HIS A 182 -16.71 -1.30 -0.29
C HIS A 182 -15.51 -1.88 -1.06
N GLY A 183 -14.80 -2.83 -0.44
CA GLY A 183 -13.58 -3.42 -0.98
C GLY A 183 -12.33 -2.59 -0.71
N PHE A 184 -12.43 -1.50 0.06
CA PHE A 184 -11.28 -0.65 0.38
C PHE A 184 -10.16 -1.43 1.05
N THR A 185 -10.48 -2.43 1.88
CA THR A 185 -9.50 -3.26 2.58
C THR A 185 -8.73 -4.24 1.71
N MET A 186 -9.10 -4.38 0.43
CA MET A 186 -8.43 -5.24 -0.56
C MET A 186 -7.47 -4.47 -1.48
N TYR A 187 -7.32 -3.15 -1.29
CA TYR A 187 -6.40 -2.28 -2.04
C TYR A 187 -5.15 -1.94 -1.23
#